data_AF-X1EHP3-F1
#
_entry.id   AF-X1EHP3-F1
#
_cell.length_a   1.000
_cell.length_b   1.000
_cell.length_c   1.000
_cell.angle_alpha   90.00
_cell.angle_beta   90.00
_cell.angle_gamma   90.00
#
_symmetry.space_group_name_H-M   'P 1'
#
loop_
_entity.id
_entity.type
_entity.pdbx_description
1 polymer ?
#
loop_
_entity_poly.entity_id
_entity_poly.type
_entity_poly.pdbx_seq_one_letter_code
_entity_poly.pdbx_strand_id
1 'polypeptide(L)'
;MNITQFAMFGEARLKRLAEDQTPVYRICKLGAQACSFQELLAALIGGNTQLEVAEAITSRWKTPLNLMAAPLAEIGSVRGVGPARGARIKAAFELGRLVTITSFGERHSINSPADIAALVQYEMSVLEQEEL
;
A
#
# COMPACT_ATOMS: atom_id res chain seq x y z
N MET A 1 33.56 15.35 -19.61
CA MET A 1 32.57 14.37 -20.11
C MET A 1 31.21 15.06 -20.02
N ASN A 2 30.61 15.42 -21.16
CA ASN A 2 29.52 16.40 -21.22
C ASN A 2 28.14 15.72 -21.23
N ILE A 3 27.15 16.39 -20.64
CA ILE A 3 25.81 15.90 -20.26
C ILE A 3 24.93 15.59 -21.50
N THR A 4 25.36 16.02 -22.69
CA THR A 4 24.63 15.88 -23.95
C THR A 4 24.61 14.45 -24.52
N GLN A 5 25.48 13.56 -24.04
CA GLN A 5 25.62 12.21 -24.62
C GLN A 5 24.62 11.18 -24.06
N PHE A 6 23.85 11.53 -23.01
CA PHE A 6 22.82 10.65 -22.45
C PHE A 6 21.46 10.75 -23.18
N ALA A 7 21.33 11.68 -24.14
CA ALA A 7 20.08 11.97 -24.83
C ALA A 7 19.76 11.05 -26.03
N MET A 8 20.62 10.10 -26.38
CA MET A 8 20.57 9.41 -27.69
C MET A 8 20.29 7.89 -27.62
N PHE A 9 19.76 7.36 -26.52
CA PHE A 9 19.28 5.97 -26.48
C PHE A 9 17.98 5.86 -25.68
N GLY A 10 16.84 5.94 -26.37
CA GLY A 10 15.59 5.38 -25.85
C GLY A 10 14.37 6.31 -25.91
N GLU A 11 14.02 6.79 -27.10
CA GLU A 11 12.69 7.34 -27.40
C GLU A 11 11.57 6.27 -27.48
N ALA A 12 11.81 5.03 -27.05
CA ALA A 12 10.84 3.94 -27.18
C ALA A 12 9.98 3.76 -25.92
N ARG A 13 8.85 4.49 -25.90
CA ARG A 13 7.54 4.02 -25.39
C ARG A 13 7.38 3.73 -23.89
N LEU A 14 7.83 4.64 -23.03
CA LEU A 14 7.20 4.81 -21.73
C LEU A 14 6.78 6.27 -21.64
N LYS A 15 5.48 6.50 -21.43
CA LYS A 15 4.96 7.80 -20.98
C LYS A 15 5.80 8.17 -19.76
N ARG A 16 6.85 8.97 -19.95
CA ARG A 16 7.45 9.72 -18.86
C ARG A 16 6.34 10.63 -18.41
N LEU A 17 5.65 10.23 -17.34
CA LEU A 17 5.15 11.23 -16.42
C LEU A 17 6.32 12.20 -16.27
N ALA A 18 6.10 13.48 -16.58
CA ALA A 18 7.16 14.47 -16.50
C ALA A 18 7.91 14.24 -15.18
N GLU A 19 9.25 14.19 -15.21
CA GLU A 19 10.08 13.63 -14.12
C GLU A 19 9.74 14.26 -12.75
N ASP A 20 9.10 15.43 -12.77
CA ASP A 20 8.48 16.19 -11.68
C ASP A 20 7.08 15.71 -11.24
N GLN A 21 6.61 14.51 -11.59
CA GLN A 21 5.27 14.04 -11.20
C GLN A 21 5.24 12.60 -10.68
N THR A 22 6.39 12.00 -10.37
CA THR A 22 6.42 10.66 -9.77
C THR A 22 5.61 10.61 -8.46
N PRO A 23 5.08 9.44 -8.05
CA PRO A 23 4.35 9.31 -6.79
C PRO A 23 5.13 9.81 -5.56
N VAL A 24 6.43 9.51 -5.48
CA VAL A 24 7.31 10.00 -4.40
C VAL A 24 7.41 11.52 -4.43
N TYR A 25 7.61 12.12 -5.62
CA TYR A 25 7.66 13.57 -5.75
C TYR A 25 6.33 14.23 -5.33
N ARG A 26 5.18 13.64 -5.72
CA ARG A 26 3.86 14.14 -5.33
C ARG A 26 3.68 14.12 -3.81
N ILE A 27 4.12 13.06 -3.13
CA ILE A 27 4.14 13.01 -1.66
C ILE A 27 5.02 14.12 -1.08
N CYS A 28 6.22 14.34 -1.62
CA CYS A 28 7.11 15.40 -1.13
C CYS A 28 6.55 16.81 -1.34
N LYS A 29 5.84 17.05 -2.45
CA LYS A 29 5.34 18.39 -2.83
C LYS A 29 3.95 18.70 -2.27
N LEU A 30 3.05 17.71 -2.25
CA LEU A 30 1.63 17.89 -1.91
C LEU A 30 1.23 17.21 -0.60
N GLY A 31 2.10 16.36 -0.05
CA GLY A 31 1.82 15.52 1.12
C GLY A 31 1.14 14.19 0.75
N ALA A 32 1.31 13.20 1.62
CA ALA A 32 0.75 11.86 1.42
C ALA A 32 -0.79 11.87 1.35
N GLN A 33 -1.44 12.75 2.12
CA GLN A 33 -2.89 12.93 2.16
C GLN A 33 -3.51 13.42 0.84
N ALA A 34 -2.71 14.04 -0.04
CA ALA A 34 -3.16 14.49 -1.35
C ALA A 34 -3.00 13.42 -2.45
N CYS A 35 -2.47 12.24 -2.10
CA CYS A 35 -2.22 11.15 -3.02
C CYS A 35 -3.33 10.09 -2.93
N SER A 36 -3.69 9.53 -4.07
CA SER A 36 -4.58 8.37 -4.15
C SER A 36 -3.93 7.12 -3.56
N PHE A 37 -4.76 6.13 -3.21
CA PHE A 37 -4.26 4.83 -2.74
C PHE A 37 -3.27 4.18 -3.72
N GLN A 38 -3.54 4.28 -5.02
CA GLN A 38 -2.64 3.77 -6.05
C GLN A 38 -1.29 4.50 -6.06
N GLU A 39 -1.29 5.82 -5.89
CA GLU A 39 -0.04 6.60 -5.83
C GLU A 39 0.75 6.29 -4.56
N LEU A 40 0.09 6.13 -3.41
CA LEU A 40 0.73 5.72 -2.17
C LEU A 40 1.36 4.32 -2.29
N LEU A 41 0.65 3.37 -2.90
CA LEU A 41 1.19 2.04 -3.19
C LEU A 41 2.38 2.11 -4.15
N ALA A 42 2.26 2.88 -5.23
CA ALA A 42 3.33 3.04 -6.19
C ALA A 42 4.60 3.61 -5.52
N ALA A 43 4.45 4.67 -4.71
CA ALA A 43 5.55 5.25 -3.95
C ALA A 43 6.21 4.24 -2.99
N LEU A 44 5.41 3.40 -2.32
CA LEU A 44 5.91 2.34 -1.43
C LEU A 44 6.67 1.24 -2.19
N ILE A 45 6.20 0.86 -3.38
CA ILE A 45 6.78 -0.21 -4.20
C ILE A 45 8.11 0.23 -4.83
N GLY A 46 8.13 1.45 -5.38
CA GLY A 46 9.27 2.05 -6.04
C GLY A 46 9.69 1.39 -7.35
N GLY A 47 10.65 2.02 -8.04
CA GLY A 47 11.23 1.53 -9.30
C GLY A 47 10.40 1.88 -10.53
N ASN A 48 10.88 1.43 -11.70
CA ASN A 48 10.42 1.94 -12.99
C ASN A 48 9.00 1.51 -13.38
N THR A 49 8.48 0.44 -12.78
CA THR A 49 7.15 -0.12 -13.09
C THR A 49 6.16 0.05 -11.93
N GLN A 50 6.43 0.99 -11.02
CA GLN A 50 5.69 1.12 -9.77
C GLN A 50 4.20 1.42 -9.97
N LEU A 51 3.85 2.20 -11.00
CA LEU A 51 2.47 2.58 -11.29
C LEU A 51 1.68 1.42 -11.87
N GLU A 52 2.27 0.67 -12.79
CA GLU A 52 1.66 -0.52 -13.39
C GLU A 52 1.44 -1.62 -12.34
N VAL A 53 2.43 -1.81 -11.45
CA VAL A 53 2.30 -2.77 -10.34
C VAL A 53 1.21 -2.31 -9.36
N ALA A 54 1.19 -1.03 -9.00
CA ALA A 54 0.15 -0.50 -8.12
C ALA A 54 -1.24 -0.63 -8.76
N GLU A 55 -1.38 -0.36 -10.06
CA GLU A 55 -2.64 -0.54 -10.80
C GLU A 55 -3.09 -1.99 -10.81
N ALA A 56 -2.18 -2.94 -11.01
CA ALA A 56 -2.51 -4.37 -10.96
C ALA A 56 -3.01 -4.79 -9.58
N ILE A 57 -2.38 -4.27 -8.52
CA ILE A 57 -2.80 -4.52 -7.13
C ILE A 57 -4.18 -3.89 -6.87
N THR A 58 -4.36 -2.60 -7.14
CA THR A 58 -5.63 -1.92 -6.87
C THR A 58 -6.76 -2.50 -7.74
N SER A 59 -6.48 -2.96 -8.95
CA SER A 59 -7.45 -3.64 -9.80
C SER A 59 -7.90 -4.99 -9.24
N ARG A 60 -7.01 -5.75 -8.58
CA ARG A 60 -7.33 -7.06 -8.01
C ARG A 60 -8.06 -6.95 -6.68
N TRP A 61 -7.60 -6.10 -5.76
CA TRP A 61 -8.16 -6.03 -4.39
C TRP A 61 -9.17 -4.90 -4.20
N LYS A 62 -9.20 -3.89 -5.07
CA LYS A 62 -10.12 -2.72 -5.09
C LYS A 62 -10.00 -1.77 -3.89
N THR A 63 -9.90 -2.29 -2.68
CA THR A 63 -9.86 -1.52 -1.43
C THR A 63 -8.60 -1.82 -0.62
N PRO A 64 -8.13 -0.89 0.23
CA PRO A 64 -7.02 -1.13 1.14
C PRO A 64 -7.29 -2.27 2.12
N LEU A 65 -8.53 -2.40 2.61
CA LEU A 65 -8.94 -3.48 3.54
C LEU A 65 -8.78 -4.86 2.91
N ASN A 66 -9.24 -5.04 1.68
CA ASN A 66 -9.10 -6.31 0.97
C ASN A 66 -7.63 -6.66 0.72
N LEU A 67 -6.79 -5.66 0.40
CA LEU A 67 -5.36 -5.88 0.23
C LEU A 67 -4.67 -6.23 1.56
N MET A 68 -5.08 -5.59 2.65
CA MET A 68 -4.57 -5.86 3.99
C MET A 68 -4.91 -7.29 4.44
N ALA A 69 -6.10 -7.80 4.12
CA ALA A 69 -6.51 -9.18 4.42
C ALA A 69 -5.82 -10.23 3.53
N ALA A 70 -5.39 -9.87 2.32
CA ALA A 70 -4.85 -10.81 1.33
C ALA A 70 -3.60 -11.57 1.83
N PRO A 71 -3.45 -12.88 1.54
CA PRO A 71 -2.26 -13.63 1.90
C PRO A 71 -0.98 -13.05 1.27
N LEU A 72 0.14 -13.07 2.01
CA LEU A 72 1.42 -12.56 1.52
C LEU A 72 1.86 -13.24 0.21
N ALA A 73 1.65 -14.55 0.08
CA ALA A 73 1.97 -15.30 -1.12
C ALA A 73 1.18 -14.80 -2.34
N GLU A 74 -0.10 -14.45 -2.17
CA GLU A 74 -0.92 -13.90 -3.24
C GLU A 74 -0.47 -12.50 -3.67
N ILE A 75 -0.15 -11.63 -2.71
CA ILE A 75 0.40 -10.30 -3.01
C ILE A 75 1.72 -10.45 -3.77
N GLY A 76 2.60 -11.34 -3.31
CA GLY A 76 3.90 -11.62 -3.95
C GLY A 76 3.78 -12.21 -5.36
N SER A 77 2.68 -12.90 -5.67
CA SER A 77 2.43 -13.50 -7.00
C SER A 77 2.13 -12.48 -8.09
N VAL A 78 1.78 -11.24 -7.74
CA VAL A 78 1.58 -10.17 -8.72
C VAL A 78 2.90 -9.90 -9.44
N ARG A 79 2.85 -9.89 -10.78
CA ARG A 79 4.02 -9.64 -11.62
C ARG A 79 4.67 -8.31 -11.22
N GLY A 80 5.95 -8.37 -10.84
CA GLY A 80 6.70 -7.19 -10.41
C GLY A 80 6.64 -6.90 -8.90
N VAL A 81 5.96 -7.71 -8.09
CA VAL A 81 5.96 -7.58 -6.62
C VAL A 81 7.02 -8.51 -6.01
N GLY A 82 6.82 -9.83 -6.10
CA GLY A 82 7.69 -10.80 -5.45
C GLY A 82 7.65 -10.72 -3.91
N PRO A 83 8.41 -11.58 -3.21
CA PRO A 83 8.31 -11.71 -1.75
C PRO A 83 8.71 -10.43 -1.01
N ALA A 84 9.78 -9.74 -1.46
CA ALA A 84 10.30 -8.56 -0.78
C ALA A 84 9.33 -7.37 -0.82
N ARG A 85 8.72 -7.07 -1.98
CA ARG A 85 7.75 -5.97 -2.08
C ARG A 85 6.42 -6.33 -1.41
N GLY A 86 6.00 -7.61 -1.48
CA GLY A 86 4.83 -8.09 -0.74
C GLY A 86 4.98 -7.90 0.77
N ALA A 87 6.16 -8.24 1.32
CA ALA A 87 6.45 -8.04 2.74
C ALA A 87 6.44 -6.56 3.14
N ARG A 88 6.98 -5.67 2.29
CA ARG A 88 6.90 -4.21 2.52
C ARG A 88 5.47 -3.68 2.55
N ILE A 89 4.61 -4.16 1.65
CA ILE A 89 3.19 -3.79 1.64
C ILE A 89 2.52 -4.21 2.96
N LYS A 90 2.74 -5.45 3.39
CA LYS A 90 2.23 -5.94 4.69
C LYS A 90 2.74 -5.12 5.88
N ALA A 91 4.03 -4.81 5.90
CA ALA A 91 4.62 -3.99 6.94
C ALA A 91 4.01 -2.58 6.99
N ALA A 92 3.74 -1.97 5.82
CA ALA A 92 3.12 -0.64 5.76
C ALA A 92 1.71 -0.63 6.37
N PHE A 93 0.89 -1.65 6.09
CA PHE A 93 -0.42 -1.78 6.72
C PHE A 93 -0.32 -2.00 8.23
N GLU A 94 0.59 -2.85 8.68
CA GLU A 94 0.79 -3.11 10.09
C GLU A 94 1.26 -1.87 10.84
N LEU A 95 2.14 -1.06 10.26
CA LEU A 95 2.53 0.23 10.83
C LEU A 95 1.33 1.18 10.98
N GLY A 96 0.45 1.24 9.98
CA GLY A 96 -0.79 2.00 10.08
C GLY A 96 -1.68 1.52 11.23
N ARG A 97 -1.88 0.21 11.35
CA ARG A 97 -2.64 -0.44 12.44
C ARG A 97 -2.01 -0.16 13.81
N LEU A 98 -0.69 -0.27 13.92
CA LEU A 98 0.06 0.01 15.14
C LEU A 98 -0.14 1.45 15.58
N VAL A 99 0.01 2.43 14.69
CA VAL A 99 -0.22 3.85 15.01
C VAL A 99 -1.64 4.06 15.54
N THR A 100 -2.65 3.43 14.91
CA THR A 100 -4.03 3.50 15.39
C THR A 100 -4.14 2.95 16.81
N ILE A 101 -3.66 1.73 17.06
CA ILE A 101 -3.73 1.07 18.38
C ILE A 101 -2.97 1.85 19.45
N THR A 102 -1.75 2.33 19.15
CA THR A 102 -0.93 3.06 20.12
C THR A 102 -1.46 4.46 20.39
N SER A 103 -2.15 5.09 19.42
CA SER A 103 -2.84 6.36 19.64
C SER A 103 -4.05 6.21 20.56
N PHE A 104 -4.71 5.03 20.54
CA PHE A 104 -5.75 4.67 21.53
C PHE A 104 -5.16 4.24 22.89
N GLY A 105 -3.85 4.01 22.97
CA GLY A 105 -3.12 3.62 24.18
C GLY A 105 -3.07 4.67 25.29
N GLU A 106 -3.49 5.92 25.05
CA GLU A 106 -3.67 6.91 26.12
C GLU A 106 -5.09 6.94 26.71
N ARG A 107 -6.10 6.33 26.09
CA ARG A 107 -7.43 6.17 26.67
C ARG A 107 -8.19 5.04 26.00
N HIS A 108 -8.23 3.84 26.57
CA HIS A 108 -9.40 2.97 26.59
C HIS A 108 -9.32 2.07 27.84
N SER A 109 -9.89 2.56 28.94
CA SER A 109 -10.39 1.65 29.97
C SER A 109 -11.54 0.89 29.33
N ILE A 110 -11.37 -0.41 29.08
CA ILE A 110 -12.45 -1.28 28.62
C ILE A 110 -13.47 -1.32 29.77
N ASN A 111 -14.56 -0.59 29.63
CA ASN A 111 -15.58 -0.46 30.68
C ASN A 111 -16.88 -1.17 30.31
N SER A 112 -16.97 -1.74 29.10
CA SER A 112 -18.17 -2.44 28.67
C SER A 112 -17.90 -3.59 27.68
N PRO A 113 -18.81 -4.59 27.62
CA PRO A 113 -18.78 -5.65 26.60
C PRO A 113 -18.85 -5.14 25.16
N ALA A 114 -19.40 -3.93 24.93
CA ALA A 114 -19.49 -3.33 23.60
C ALA A 114 -18.12 -2.88 23.06
N ASP A 115 -17.21 -2.46 23.96
CA ASP A 115 -15.85 -2.05 23.59
C ASP A 115 -15.02 -3.25 23.11
N ILE A 116 -15.26 -4.42 23.72
CA ILE A 116 -14.67 -5.70 23.29
C ILE A 116 -15.21 -6.08 21.92
N ALA A 117 -16.52 -6.01 21.71
CA ALA A 117 -17.14 -6.35 20.43
C ALA A 117 -16.54 -5.55 19.26
N ALA A 118 -16.28 -4.25 19.44
CA ALA A 118 -15.66 -3.40 18.43
C ALA A 118 -14.20 -3.78 18.10
N LEU A 119 -13.45 -4.29 19.08
CA LEU A 119 -12.06 -4.73 18.89
C LEU A 119 -11.97 -6.05 18.13
N VAL A 120 -12.88 -7.00 18.40
CA VAL A 120 -12.89 -8.32 17.74
C VAL A 120 -13.71 -8.35 16.45
N GLN A 121 -14.53 -7.33 16.16
CA GLN A 121 -15.40 -7.31 14.97
C GLN A 121 -14.62 -7.38 13.66
N TYR A 122 -13.41 -6.81 13.62
CA TYR A 122 -12.54 -6.90 12.44
C TYR A 122 -11.98 -8.33 12.26
N GLU A 123 -11.64 -9.02 13.34
CA GLU A 123 -11.13 -10.41 13.29
C GLU A 123 -12.25 -11.42 13.03
N MET A 124 -13.46 -11.18 13.55
CA MET A 124 -14.63 -12.03 13.34
C MET A 124 -15.33 -11.83 11.99
N SER A 125 -15.19 -10.66 11.35
CA SER A 125 -15.75 -10.42 10.01
C SER A 125 -14.99 -11.13 8.88
N VAL A 126 -13.84 -11.72 9.19
CA VAL A 126 -12.97 -12.46 8.26
C VAL A 126 -13.10 -13.99 8.43
N LEU A 127 -13.80 -14.47 9.47
CA LEU A 127 -14.00 -15.89 9.72
C LEU A 127 -15.26 -16.40 9.00
N GLU A 128 -15.08 -17.05 7.85
CA GLU A 128 -16.10 -17.92 7.25
C GLU A 128 -16.07 -19.28 7.97
N GLN A 129 -16.83 -19.42 9.07
CA GLN A 129 -17.64 -20.61 9.42
C GLN A 129 -18.05 -20.60 10.91
N GLU A 130 -19.34 -20.81 11.15
CA GLU A 130 -19.87 -21.26 12.45
C GLU A 130 -19.63 -22.77 12.54
N GLU A 131 -18.76 -23.21 13.45
CA GLU A 131 -18.75 -24.61 13.90
C GLU A 131 -19.81 -24.73 15.00
N LEU A 132 -20.87 -25.51 14.70
CA LEU A 132 -21.98 -25.85 15.60
C LEU A 132 -21.56 -26.83 16.69
#